data_AF-A0A9X3X8B9-F1
#
_entry.id   AF-A0A9X3X8B9-F1
#
_cell.length_a   1.000
_cell.length_b   1.000
_cell.length_c   1.000
_cell.angle_alpha   90.00
_cell.angle_beta   90.00
_cell.angle_gamma   90.00
#
_symmetry.space_group_name_H-M   'P 1'
#
loop_
_entity.id
_entity.type
_entity.pdbx_description
1 polymer ?
#
loop_
_entity_poly.entity_id
_entity_poly.type
_entity_poly.pdbx_seq_one_letter_code
_entity_poly.pdbx_strand_id
1 'polypeptide(L)'
;MKSQHLTLVALIAAGLGALATPLACIRHADIRDEPDSSILDRPPDFDAGGIPELDSGLGSDAYPLCADRPTGKCVGSNDFPCAFEDWVPAMAKACQEASGCKTNGWLEVQMGPDGCVEALGMEEPNDEVVACLVAEMGAVKCPCGEGITKYYFGAGNVGPCGSN
;
A
#
# COMPACT_ATOMS: atom_id res chain seq x y z
N MET A 1 10.25 -9.45 -74.13
CA MET A 1 9.14 -9.99 -74.97
C MET A 1 7.88 -9.98 -74.12
N LYS A 2 6.75 -9.46 -74.67
CA LYS A 2 5.33 -9.85 -74.48
C LYS A 2 4.89 -10.42 -73.11
N SER A 3 3.75 -10.13 -72.53
CA SER A 3 2.54 -9.40 -72.88
C SER A 3 1.63 -9.47 -71.65
N GLN A 4 0.74 -8.50 -71.52
CA GLN A 4 -0.36 -8.44 -70.56
C GLN A 4 -1.29 -9.66 -70.68
N HIS A 5 -1.88 -10.12 -69.57
CA HIS A 5 -3.29 -10.54 -69.53
C HIS A 5 -3.85 -10.38 -68.11
N LEU A 6 -4.71 -9.36 -67.96
CA LEU A 6 -5.82 -9.33 -67.02
C LEU A 6 -6.67 -10.60 -67.21
N THR A 7 -7.09 -11.25 -66.13
CA THR A 7 -8.45 -11.80 -66.08
C THR A 7 -8.96 -11.78 -64.63
N LEU A 8 -9.93 -10.88 -64.43
CA LEU A 8 -10.85 -10.81 -63.31
C LEU A 8 -11.88 -11.96 -63.45
N VAL A 9 -12.77 -12.09 -62.45
CA VAL A 9 -14.04 -12.88 -62.43
C VAL A 9 -13.89 -14.27 -61.78
N ALA A 10 -14.75 -14.75 -60.88
CA ALA A 10 -15.72 -14.18 -59.95
C ALA A 10 -16.35 -15.35 -59.16
N LEU A 11 -16.94 -15.02 -58.00
CA LEU A 11 -18.23 -15.51 -57.47
C LEU A 11 -18.43 -16.99 -57.05
N ILE A 12 -18.67 -17.13 -55.72
CA ILE A 12 -19.80 -17.79 -55.03
C ILE A 12 -20.09 -19.28 -55.32
N ALA A 13 -20.00 -20.10 -54.26
CA ALA A 13 -21.05 -21.08 -53.93
C ALA A 13 -20.98 -21.47 -52.44
N ALA A 14 -22.02 -21.11 -51.71
CA ALA A 14 -22.34 -21.63 -50.39
C ALA A 14 -22.64 -23.13 -50.46
N GLY A 15 -22.11 -23.90 -49.51
CA GLY A 15 -22.41 -25.32 -49.35
C GLY A 15 -22.57 -25.64 -47.87
N LEU A 16 -23.83 -25.77 -47.44
CA LEU A 16 -24.23 -26.15 -46.09
C LEU A 16 -23.62 -27.51 -45.70
N GLY A 17 -22.82 -27.52 -44.64
CA GLY A 17 -22.44 -28.71 -43.90
C GLY A 17 -22.91 -28.55 -42.46
N ALA A 18 -24.13 -29.01 -42.18
CA ALA A 18 -24.72 -29.03 -40.86
C ALA A 18 -23.92 -29.95 -39.93
N LEU A 19 -22.99 -29.38 -39.17
CA LEU A 19 -22.41 -30.03 -37.99
C LEU A 19 -23.39 -29.83 -36.83
N ALA A 20 -24.30 -30.78 -36.68
CA ALA A 20 -25.08 -30.96 -35.48
C ALA A 20 -24.15 -31.39 -34.34
N THR A 21 -23.50 -30.43 -33.69
CA THR A 21 -22.94 -30.67 -32.36
C THR A 21 -24.09 -30.60 -31.35
N PRO A 22 -24.33 -31.64 -30.54
CA PRO A 22 -25.27 -31.50 -29.45
C PRO A 22 -24.72 -30.40 -28.53
N LEU A 23 -25.46 -29.30 -28.42
CA LEU A 23 -25.34 -28.40 -27.28
C LEU A 23 -25.62 -29.26 -26.05
N ALA A 24 -24.56 -29.81 -25.47
CA ALA A 24 -24.57 -30.32 -24.13
C ALA A 24 -24.98 -29.11 -23.29
N CYS A 25 -26.25 -29.08 -22.90
CA CYS A 25 -26.77 -28.14 -21.93
C CYS A 25 -26.04 -28.41 -20.61
N ILE A 26 -24.87 -27.82 -20.45
CA ILE A 26 -24.20 -27.71 -19.16
C ILE A 26 -25.08 -26.74 -18.38
N ARG A 27 -26.06 -27.27 -17.65
CA ARG A 27 -26.68 -26.53 -16.57
C ARG A 27 -25.60 -26.43 -15.49
N HIS A 28 -24.84 -25.34 -15.53
CA HIS A 28 -24.23 -24.84 -14.30
C HIS A 28 -25.42 -24.53 -13.38
N ALA A 29 -25.65 -25.41 -12.41
CA ALA A 29 -26.44 -25.03 -11.25
C ALA A 29 -25.63 -23.92 -10.58
N ASP A 30 -26.06 -22.69 -10.79
CA ASP A 30 -25.54 -21.52 -10.11
C ASP A 30 -26.05 -21.61 -8.67
N ILE A 31 -25.38 -22.45 -7.86
CA ILE A 31 -25.58 -22.44 -6.41
C ILE A 31 -24.94 -21.15 -5.95
N ARG A 32 -25.75 -20.09 -5.89
CA ARG A 32 -25.47 -18.97 -4.99
C ARG A 32 -25.59 -19.54 -3.60
N ASP A 33 -24.44 -19.79 -2.96
CA ASP A 33 -24.41 -19.81 -1.51
C ASP A 33 -24.92 -18.44 -1.06
N GLU A 34 -26.15 -18.41 -0.55
CA GLU A 34 -26.60 -17.26 0.22
C GLU A 34 -25.61 -17.14 1.40
N PRO A 35 -25.13 -15.92 1.72
CA PRO A 35 -24.20 -15.75 2.83
C PRO A 35 -24.90 -16.28 4.07
N ASP A 36 -24.42 -17.43 4.55
CA ASP A 36 -24.97 -18.09 5.72
C ASP A 36 -24.84 -17.06 6.85
N SER A 37 -25.97 -16.53 7.34
CA SER A 37 -26.00 -15.51 8.40
C SER A 37 -25.64 -16.12 9.76
N SER A 38 -24.94 -17.26 9.75
CA SER A 38 -24.32 -17.91 10.87
C SER A 38 -23.32 -16.95 11.49
N ILE A 39 -23.67 -16.43 12.67
CA ILE A 39 -22.76 -15.71 13.59
C ILE A 39 -21.52 -16.55 13.95
N LEU A 40 -21.50 -17.84 13.62
CA LEU A 40 -20.40 -18.77 13.92
C LEU A 40 -19.29 -18.78 12.87
N ASP A 41 -19.49 -18.19 11.69
CA ASP A 41 -18.43 -18.05 10.66
C ASP A 41 -17.68 -16.73 10.74
N ARG A 42 -17.98 -15.88 11.73
CA ARG A 42 -17.11 -14.76 12.04
C ARG A 42 -15.91 -15.32 12.81
N PRO A 43 -14.71 -15.39 12.21
CA PRO A 43 -13.52 -15.74 12.98
C PRO A 43 -13.47 -14.80 14.19
N PRO A 44 -13.13 -15.32 15.38
CA PRO A 44 -13.02 -14.49 16.57
C PRO A 44 -12.09 -13.32 16.24
N ASP A 45 -12.58 -12.11 16.52
CA ASP A 45 -11.78 -10.90 16.42
C ASP A 45 -10.74 -10.99 17.55
N PHE A 46 -9.56 -11.50 17.20
CA PHE A 46 -8.44 -11.52 18.12
C PHE A 46 -7.95 -10.09 18.26
N ASP A 47 -8.42 -9.41 19.31
CA ASP A 47 -7.82 -8.18 19.79
C ASP A 47 -6.42 -8.53 20.31
N ALA A 48 -5.44 -8.47 19.41
CA ALA A 48 -4.03 -8.73 19.71
C ALA A 48 -3.40 -7.63 20.59
N GLY A 49 -4.19 -6.66 21.06
CA GLY A 49 -3.70 -5.41 21.61
C GLY A 49 -3.26 -4.49 20.47
N GLY A 50 -3.75 -3.25 20.47
CA GLY A 50 -3.30 -2.25 19.50
C GLY A 50 -1.80 -1.97 19.62
N ILE A 51 -1.21 -1.42 18.56
CA ILE A 51 0.17 -0.92 18.59
C ILE A 51 0.23 0.21 19.64
N PRO A 52 1.10 0.11 20.67
CA PRO A 52 1.15 1.14 21.69
C PRO A 52 1.66 2.45 21.10
N GLU A 53 0.98 3.55 21.44
CA GLU A 53 1.41 4.90 21.10
C GLU A 53 2.70 5.24 21.86
N LEU A 54 3.62 5.92 21.19
CA LEU A 54 4.88 6.37 21.74
C LEU A 54 4.82 7.86 22.03
N ASP A 55 5.50 8.30 23.10
CA ASP A 55 5.86 9.71 23.25
C ASP A 55 6.92 10.05 22.19
N SER A 56 6.40 10.48 21.04
CA SER A 56 7.19 10.76 19.85
C SER A 56 7.89 12.13 19.92
N GLY A 57 7.64 12.97 20.93
CA GLY A 57 8.16 14.33 20.95
C GLY A 57 7.72 15.20 19.76
N LEU A 58 6.83 14.73 18.88
CA LEU A 58 6.32 15.47 17.71
C LEU A 58 5.44 16.65 18.11
N GLY A 59 4.87 16.61 19.32
CA GLY A 59 4.15 17.70 19.97
C GLY A 59 5.03 18.59 20.87
N SER A 60 6.34 18.36 20.94
CA SER A 60 7.25 19.20 21.74
C SER A 60 7.64 20.50 21.02
N ASP A 61 8.18 21.46 21.77
CA ASP A 61 8.76 22.71 21.27
C ASP A 61 10.08 22.53 20.50
N ALA A 62 10.55 21.29 20.33
CA ALA A 62 11.75 20.96 19.58
C ALA A 62 11.65 21.26 18.07
N TYR A 63 10.43 21.40 17.54
CA TYR A 63 10.18 21.70 16.13
C TYR A 63 9.35 22.97 15.96
N PRO A 64 9.47 23.67 14.81
CA PRO A 64 8.55 24.75 14.47
C PRO A 64 7.10 24.28 14.52
N LEU A 65 6.19 25.23 14.78
CA LEU A 65 4.76 24.98 14.72
C LEU A 65 4.39 24.37 13.36
N CYS A 66 3.42 23.45 13.35
CA CYS A 66 3.04 22.73 12.14
C CYS A 66 2.80 23.67 10.94
N ALA A 67 2.12 24.80 11.18
CA ALA A 67 1.84 25.81 10.15
C ALA A 67 3.11 26.34 9.48
N ASP A 68 4.21 26.48 10.23
CA ASP A 68 5.49 27.06 9.81
C ASP A 68 6.46 26.01 9.22
N ARG A 69 6.13 24.72 9.31
CA ARG A 69 6.97 23.66 8.73
C ARG A 69 6.96 23.71 7.21
N PRO A 70 8.11 23.52 6.55
CA PRO A 70 8.17 23.38 5.11
C PRO A 70 7.43 22.12 4.64
N THR A 71 6.93 22.15 3.42
CA THR A 71 6.28 20.98 2.80
C THR A 71 7.32 19.89 2.48
N GLY A 72 7.07 18.67 2.93
CA GLY A 72 7.94 17.51 2.75
C GLY A 72 7.81 16.83 1.37
N LYS A 73 8.49 15.68 1.22
CA LYS A 73 8.51 14.87 -0.02
C LYS A 73 7.31 13.92 -0.19
N CYS A 74 6.31 14.02 0.67
CA CYS A 74 5.08 13.25 0.64
C CYS A 74 4.08 13.71 -0.45
N VAL A 75 4.52 14.56 -1.38
CA VAL A 75 3.75 14.96 -2.57
C VAL A 75 4.04 13.97 -3.69
N GLY A 76 3.00 13.42 -4.30
CA GLY A 76 3.13 12.49 -5.41
C GLY A 76 3.12 13.17 -6.78
N SER A 77 2.77 12.42 -7.82
CA SER A 77 2.67 12.94 -9.18
C SER A 77 1.42 13.82 -9.37
N ASN A 78 1.29 14.50 -10.51
CA ASN A 78 0.08 15.28 -10.81
C ASN A 78 -1.21 14.45 -10.74
N ASP A 79 -1.13 13.15 -11.07
CA ASP A 79 -2.28 12.23 -11.03
C ASP A 79 -2.57 11.71 -9.61
N PHE A 80 -1.59 11.78 -8.71
CA PHE A 80 -1.66 11.35 -7.32
C PHE A 80 -1.02 12.42 -6.44
N PRO A 81 -1.74 13.49 -6.06
CA PRO A 81 -1.15 14.66 -5.41
C PRO A 81 -0.50 14.33 -4.07
N CYS A 82 -0.84 13.17 -3.49
CA CYS A 82 -0.34 12.69 -2.22
C CYS A 82 0.27 11.29 -2.35
N ALA A 83 1.46 11.15 -1.76
CA ALA A 83 2.22 9.91 -1.71
C ALA A 83 2.65 9.62 -0.26
N PHE A 84 1.78 9.93 0.71
CA PHE A 84 2.04 9.67 2.13
C PHE A 84 2.29 8.18 2.40
N GLU A 85 1.49 7.31 1.79
CA GLU A 85 1.61 5.85 1.88
C GLU A 85 2.92 5.30 1.30
N ASP A 86 3.59 6.04 0.41
CA ASP A 86 4.91 5.70 -0.12
C ASP A 86 6.04 6.35 0.70
N TRP A 87 5.81 7.58 1.17
CA TRP A 87 6.77 8.37 1.93
C TRP A 87 7.07 7.75 3.30
N VAL A 88 6.04 7.31 4.03
CA VAL A 88 6.22 6.68 5.35
C VAL A 88 7.09 5.42 5.26
N PRO A 89 6.81 4.43 4.39
CA PRO A 89 7.70 3.27 4.21
C PRO A 89 9.12 3.63 3.79
N ALA A 90 9.29 4.60 2.87
CA ALA A 90 10.61 4.99 2.39
C ALA A 90 11.47 5.59 3.52
N MET A 91 10.87 6.46 4.33
CA MET A 91 11.52 7.07 5.49
C MET A 91 11.76 6.06 6.61
N ALA A 92 10.77 5.22 6.93
CA ALA A 92 10.91 4.18 7.94
C ALA A 92 12.04 3.22 7.60
N LYS A 93 12.12 2.79 6.33
CA LYS A 93 13.24 2.00 5.82
C LYS A 93 14.58 2.73 5.97
N ALA A 94 14.66 4.00 5.59
CA ALA A 94 15.90 4.78 5.73
C ALA A 94 16.36 4.90 7.20
N CYS A 95 15.43 5.15 8.13
CA CYS A 95 15.73 5.21 9.56
C CYS A 95 16.14 3.84 10.13
N GLN A 96 15.47 2.77 9.71
CA GLN A 96 15.84 1.41 10.06
C GLN A 96 17.24 1.04 9.53
N GLU A 97 17.59 1.50 8.32
CA GLU A 97 18.93 1.29 7.74
C GLU A 97 20.01 2.08 8.50
N ALA A 98 19.71 3.33 8.86
CA ALA A 98 20.62 4.18 9.63
C ALA A 98 20.88 3.65 11.06
N SER A 99 19.91 2.99 11.69
CA SER A 99 20.05 2.37 13.02
C SER A 99 20.68 0.96 12.97
N GLY A 100 20.94 0.43 11.77
CA GLY A 100 21.54 -0.89 11.57
C GLY A 100 20.56 -2.05 11.74
N CYS A 101 19.30 -1.87 11.34
CA CYS A 101 18.25 -2.90 11.34
C CYS A 101 18.12 -3.63 12.69
N LYS A 102 17.75 -2.88 13.74
CA LYS A 102 17.59 -3.43 15.10
C LYS A 102 16.14 -3.47 15.59
N THR A 103 15.20 -2.83 14.91
CA THR A 103 13.76 -2.82 15.28
C THR A 103 13.00 -3.90 14.53
N ASN A 104 11.98 -4.48 15.18
CA ASN A 104 11.01 -5.39 14.56
C ASN A 104 9.59 -4.85 14.70
N GLY A 105 8.64 -5.59 14.13
CA GLY A 105 7.23 -5.35 14.35
C GLY A 105 6.66 -4.22 13.48
N TRP A 106 5.48 -3.76 13.86
CA TRP A 106 4.75 -2.72 13.14
C TRP A 106 5.11 -1.31 13.62
N LEU A 107 5.23 -0.39 12.66
CA LEU A 107 5.14 1.05 12.82
C LEU A 107 3.74 1.48 12.38
N GLU A 108 3.14 2.39 13.15
CA GLU A 108 1.94 3.13 12.79
C GLU A 108 2.23 4.63 12.86
N VAL A 109 1.81 5.36 11.83
CA VAL A 109 1.99 6.81 11.72
C VAL A 109 0.62 7.44 11.50
N GLN A 110 0.23 8.32 12.42
CA GLN A 110 -1.01 9.08 12.32
C GLN A 110 -0.71 10.54 11.98
N MET A 111 -1.32 11.01 10.91
CA MET A 111 -1.23 12.39 10.44
C MET A 111 -2.53 13.12 10.76
N GLY A 112 -2.39 14.34 11.27
CA GLY A 112 -3.47 15.25 11.56
C GLY A 112 -3.97 16.01 10.33
N PRO A 113 -5.10 16.72 10.46
CA PRO A 113 -5.71 17.49 9.37
C PRO A 113 -4.81 18.64 8.87
N ASP A 114 -3.91 19.14 9.71
CA ASP A 114 -2.94 20.19 9.36
C ASP A 114 -1.73 19.65 8.57
N GLY A 115 -1.68 18.34 8.33
CA GLY A 115 -0.62 17.69 7.56
C GLY A 115 0.62 17.32 8.35
N CYS A 116 0.62 17.52 9.66
CA CYS A 116 1.71 17.07 10.53
C CYS A 116 1.40 15.71 11.14
N VAL A 117 2.45 14.94 11.41
CA VAL A 117 2.32 13.71 12.18
C VAL A 117 2.00 14.08 13.64
N GLU A 118 0.93 13.50 14.16
CA GLU A 118 0.42 13.74 15.52
C GLU A 118 0.80 12.61 16.47
N ALA A 119 0.82 11.37 15.98
CA ALA A 119 1.16 10.20 16.77
C ALA A 119 2.00 9.18 15.98
N LEU A 120 2.87 8.48 16.73
CA LEU A 120 3.63 7.32 16.27
C LEU A 120 3.35 6.16 17.21
N GLY A 121 3.02 5.00 16.65
CA GLY A 121 2.96 3.75 17.39
C GLY A 121 4.05 2.80 16.89
N MET A 122 4.72 2.09 17.79
CA MET A 122 5.58 0.96 17.40
C MET A 122 5.39 -0.22 18.34
N GLU A 123 5.35 -1.42 17.77
CA GLU A 123 5.25 -2.67 18.53
C GLU A 123 6.53 -2.95 19.33
N GLU A 124 7.70 -2.81 18.69
CA GLU A 124 9.02 -2.91 19.33
C GLU A 124 9.81 -1.60 19.10
N PRO A 125 9.55 -0.56 19.92
CA PRO A 125 10.23 0.72 19.78
C PRO A 125 11.75 0.59 20.03
N ASN A 126 12.53 1.31 19.23
CA ASN A 126 13.97 1.45 19.39
C ASN A 126 14.35 2.93 19.35
N ASP A 127 15.10 3.39 20.34
CA ASP A 127 15.41 4.81 20.52
C ASP A 127 16.11 5.43 19.31
N GLU A 128 17.01 4.71 18.62
CA GLU A 128 17.72 5.22 17.43
C GLU A 128 16.75 5.41 16.25
N VAL A 129 15.83 4.45 16.04
CA VAL A 129 14.82 4.52 14.98
C VAL A 129 13.79 5.59 15.29
N VAL A 130 13.28 5.62 16.52
CA VAL A 130 12.31 6.64 16.97
C VAL A 130 12.90 8.03 16.82
N ALA A 131 14.13 8.27 17.28
CA ALA A 131 14.77 9.57 17.13
C ALA A 131 14.91 10.00 15.67
N CYS A 132 15.26 9.08 14.76
CA CYS A 132 15.31 9.35 13.33
C CYS A 132 13.93 9.69 12.75
N LEU A 133 12.90 8.87 13.05
CA LEU A 133 11.53 9.09 12.57
C LEU A 133 11.00 10.46 13.02
N VAL A 134 11.22 10.79 14.29
CA VAL A 134 10.78 12.06 14.89
C VAL A 134 11.50 13.23 14.26
N ALA A 135 12.81 13.12 14.00
CA ALA A 135 13.58 14.16 13.32
C ALA A 135 13.05 14.42 11.90
N GLU A 136 12.82 13.37 11.12
CA GLU A 136 12.35 13.49 9.74
C GLU A 136 10.90 13.99 9.66
N MET A 137 10.00 13.46 10.50
CA MET A 137 8.58 13.83 10.50
C MET A 137 8.30 15.17 11.20
N GLY A 138 9.10 15.53 12.19
CA GLY A 138 9.03 16.81 12.89
C GLY A 138 9.51 17.98 12.05
N ALA A 139 10.39 17.74 11.07
CA ALA A 139 10.99 18.77 10.23
C ALA A 139 10.08 19.29 9.11
N VAL A 140 9.05 18.54 8.71
CA VAL A 140 8.22 18.85 7.54
C VAL A 140 6.73 18.67 7.84
N LYS A 141 5.88 19.20 6.95
CA LYS A 141 4.45 18.87 6.88
C LYS A 141 4.08 18.27 5.53
N CYS A 142 3.05 17.46 5.51
CA CYS A 142 2.49 16.81 4.34
C CYS A 142 1.13 17.41 3.99
N PRO A 143 0.92 17.97 2.80
CA PRO A 143 -0.30 18.71 2.46
C PRO A 143 -1.49 17.78 2.14
N CYS A 144 -1.47 16.56 2.70
CA CYS A 144 -2.26 15.42 2.29
C CYS A 144 -3.48 15.14 3.17
N GLY A 145 -3.71 15.99 4.17
CA GLY A 145 -4.80 15.84 5.13
C GLY A 145 -4.51 14.76 6.17
N GLU A 146 -5.55 14.36 6.90
CA GLU A 146 -5.46 13.34 7.92
C GLU A 146 -5.36 11.93 7.33
N GLY A 147 -4.67 11.02 8.03
CA GLY A 147 -4.53 9.64 7.58
C GLY A 147 -3.70 8.78 8.53
N ILE A 148 -3.83 7.47 8.40
CA ILE A 148 -3.05 6.48 9.14
C ILE A 148 -2.33 5.58 8.15
N THR A 149 -1.02 5.43 8.29
CA THR A 149 -0.23 4.48 7.50
C THR A 149 0.56 3.57 8.42
N LYS A 150 0.62 2.29 8.05
CA LYS A 150 1.37 1.27 8.78
C LYS A 150 2.52 0.74 7.93
N TYR A 151 3.63 0.42 8.58
CA TYR A 151 4.80 -0.18 7.94
C TYR A 151 5.34 -1.32 8.80
N TYR A 152 5.69 -2.44 8.18
CA TYR A 152 6.23 -3.59 8.89
C TYR A 152 7.74 -3.67 8.71
N PHE A 153 8.50 -3.59 9.80
CA PHE A 153 9.96 -3.69 9.76
C PHE A 153 10.48 -5.11 9.56
N GLY A 154 9.64 -6.12 9.78
CA GLY A 154 10.04 -7.54 9.77
C GLY A 154 10.03 -8.18 11.17
N ALA A 155 10.25 -9.49 11.20
CA ALA A 155 10.51 -10.26 12.41
C ALA A 155 11.90 -10.92 12.29
N GLY A 156 12.84 -10.54 13.15
CA GLY A 156 14.18 -11.13 13.20
C GLY A 156 15.32 -10.24 12.71
N ASN A 157 15.12 -8.92 12.73
CA ASN A 157 16.19 -7.95 12.57
C ASN A 157 17.12 -8.03 13.80
N VAL A 158 18.34 -8.52 13.59
CA VAL A 158 19.33 -8.80 14.66
C VAL A 158 20.69 -8.15 14.39
N GLY A 159 20.79 -7.22 13.45
CA GLY A 159 22.07 -6.64 13.03
C GLY A 159 22.01 -6.01 11.65
N PRO A 160 23.17 -5.60 11.10
CA PRO A 160 23.24 -4.71 9.94
C PRO A 160 22.40 -5.21 8.76
N CYS A 161 21.73 -4.25 8.11
CA CYS A 161 20.85 -4.49 6.99
C CYS A 161 21.60 -5.23 5.88
N GLY A 162 21.13 -6.43 5.54
CA GLY A 162 21.80 -7.33 4.58
C GLY A 162 22.40 -8.62 5.18
N SER A 163 22.02 -9.01 6.39
CA SER A 163 22.46 -10.26 7.03
C SER A 163 21.65 -11.52 6.64
N ASN A 164 20.73 -11.42 5.66
CA ASN A 164 20.03 -12.58 5.07
C ASN A 164 20.48 -12.81 3.63
#